data_AF-A0A9E6AQE2-F1
#
_entry.id   AF-A0A9E6AQE2-F1
#
_cell.length_a   1.000
_cell.length_b   1.000
_cell.length_c   1.000
_cell.angle_alpha   90.00
_cell.angle_beta   90.00
_cell.angle_gamma   90.00
#
_symmetry.space_group_name_H-M   'P 1'
#
loop_
_entity.id
_entity.type
_entity.pdbx_description
1 polymer ?
#
loop_
_entity_poly.entity_id
_entity_poly.type
_entity_poly.pdbx_seq_one_letter_code
_entity_poly.pdbx_strand_id
1 'polypeptide(L)'
;MQVVLRKIGKGSRSVSGRLVRAPRKGSVVVIEFSDGMHEYVTTPVKRVLRMAARDVFYIETVNSRYRLEVRDRERRLDDASSG
;
A
#
# COMPACT_ATOMS: atom_id res chain seq x y z
N MET A 1 -8.85 -1.15 -1.77
CA MET A 1 -7.77 -0.45 -2.50
C MET A 1 -6.60 -1.41 -2.62
N GLN A 2 -6.27 -1.87 -3.83
CA GLN A 2 -5.17 -2.80 -4.01
C GLN A 2 -3.84 -2.05 -4.02
N VAL A 3 -2.83 -2.62 -3.37
CA VAL A 3 -1.53 -1.96 -3.23
C VAL A 3 -0.36 -2.92 -3.38
N VAL A 4 0.80 -2.36 -3.68
CA VAL A 4 2.10 -3.00 -3.54
C VAL A 4 2.96 -2.15 -2.63
N LEU A 5 3.41 -2.74 -1.53
CA LEU A 5 4.37 -2.14 -0.63
C LEU A 5 5.74 -2.76 -0.87
N ARG A 6 6.72 -1.93 -1.21
CA ARG A 6 8.10 -2.34 -1.42
C ARG A 6 9.00 -1.70 -0.38
N LYS A 7 9.76 -2.51 0.36
CA LYS A 7 10.82 -1.99 1.23
C LYS A 7 11.93 -1.37 0.38
N ILE A 8 12.41 -0.18 0.74
CA ILE A 8 13.50 0.50 0.05
C ILE A 8 14.83 0.02 0.66
N GLY A 9 15.74 -0.52 -0.17
CA GLY A 9 17.05 -1.03 0.26
C GLY A 9 17.46 -2.34 -0.44
N LYS A 10 18.64 -2.89 -0.09
CA LYS A 10 19.15 -4.16 -0.63
C LYS A 10 18.28 -5.35 -0.18
N GLY A 11 18.05 -6.32 -1.09
CA GLY A 11 17.25 -7.52 -0.83
C GLY A 11 15.74 -7.28 -0.72
N SER A 12 15.22 -6.25 -1.41
CA SER A 12 13.86 -5.75 -1.20
C SER A 12 12.77 -6.73 -1.65
N ARG A 13 11.99 -7.20 -0.68
CA ARG A 13 10.75 -7.92 -0.89
C ARG A 13 9.59 -6.94 -1.10
N SER A 14 8.67 -7.29 -1.98
CA SER A 14 7.39 -6.61 -2.16
C SER A 14 6.28 -7.42 -1.52
N VAL A 15 5.34 -6.71 -0.91
CA VAL A 15 4.11 -7.25 -0.35
C VAL A 15 2.96 -6.67 -1.16
N SER A 16 2.05 -7.51 -1.63
CA SER A 16 0.88 -7.07 -2.40
C SER A 16 -0.40 -7.52 -1.69
N GLY A 17 -1.44 -6.70 -1.74
CA GLY A 17 -2.71 -7.03 -1.12
C GLY A 17 -3.62 -5.82 -0.94
N ARG A 18 -4.68 -6.01 -0.16
CA ARG A 18 -5.67 -4.97 0.12
C ARG A 18 -5.18 -4.08 1.24
N LEU A 19 -5.05 -2.79 0.97
CA LEU A 19 -4.79 -1.80 2.01
C LEU A 19 -6.05 -1.65 2.88
N VAL A 20 -5.91 -1.92 4.18
CA VAL A 20 -7.03 -1.85 5.14
C VAL A 20 -7.41 -0.40 5.43
N ARG A 21 -6.42 0.49 5.57
CA ARG A 21 -6.63 1.92 5.82
C ARG A 21 -5.50 2.78 5.25
N ALA A 22 -5.80 4.04 4.97
CA ALA A 22 -4.79 5.01 4.53
C ALA A 22 -3.66 5.13 5.58
N PRO A 23 -2.37 5.18 5.17
CA PRO A 23 -1.25 5.36 6.09
C PRO A 23 -1.32 6.69 6.83
N ARG A 24 -1.08 6.68 8.14
CA ARG A 24 -1.09 7.88 9.00
C ARG A 24 0.08 7.84 9.99
N LYS A 25 0.66 8.99 10.30
CA LYS A 25 1.71 9.13 11.33
C LYS A 25 1.21 8.59 12.68
N GLY A 26 2.06 7.87 13.40
CA GLY A 26 1.74 7.21 14.68
C GLY A 26 1.02 5.87 14.56
N SER A 27 0.51 5.52 13.37
CA SER A 27 -0.19 4.26 13.10
C SER A 27 0.69 3.28 12.33
N VAL A 28 0.29 2.02 12.24
CA VAL A 28 0.89 1.00 11.36
C VAL A 28 0.19 0.98 9.98
N VAL A 29 0.91 0.51 8.97
CA VAL A 29 0.35 0.09 7.67
C VAL A 29 -0.09 -1.37 7.79
N VAL A 30 -1.31 -1.67 7.37
CA VAL A 30 -1.87 -3.04 7.33
C VAL A 30 -2.27 -3.38 5.91
N ILE A 31 -1.74 -4.48 5.39
CA ILE A 31 -2.06 -5.03 4.08
C ILE A 31 -2.56 -6.45 4.29
N GLU A 32 -3.82 -6.69 3.95
CA GLU A 32 -4.43 -8.00 3.97
C GLU A 32 -4.10 -8.76 2.68
N PHE A 33 -3.71 -10.02 2.79
CA PHE A 33 -3.41 -10.87 1.64
C PHE A 33 -4.69 -11.39 0.99
N SER A 34 -4.56 -11.88 -0.25
CA SER A 34 -5.70 -12.40 -1.01
C SER A 34 -6.33 -13.66 -0.42
N ASP A 35 -5.63 -14.34 0.49
CA ASP A 35 -6.14 -15.52 1.21
C ASP A 35 -7.13 -15.16 2.32
N GLY A 36 -7.25 -13.88 2.69
CA GLY A 36 -8.12 -13.40 3.77
C GLY A 36 -7.72 -13.88 5.17
N MET A 37 -6.56 -14.52 5.32
CA MET A 37 -6.09 -15.09 6.59
C MET A 37 -4.84 -14.40 7.12
N HIS A 38 -4.01 -13.86 6.24
CA HIS A 38 -2.74 -13.26 6.61
C HIS A 38 -2.72 -11.75 6.40
N GLU A 39 -2.08 -11.07 7.35
CA GLU A 39 -1.83 -9.63 7.28
C GLU A 39 -0.33 -9.33 7.34
N TYR A 40 0.08 -8.35 6.54
CA TYR A 40 1.36 -7.69 6.71
C TYR A 40 1.19 -6.40 7.49
N VAL A 41 1.91 -6.29 8.61
CA VAL A 41 1.87 -5.13 9.51
C VAL A 41 3.26 -4.52 9.63
N THR A 42 3.37 -3.21 9.43
CA THR A 42 4.64 -2.48 9.63
C THR A 42 4.83 -2.06 11.09
N THR A 43 6.04 -1.60 11.44
CA THR A 43 6.20 -0.75 12.64
C THR A 43 5.49 0.59 12.46
N PRO A 44 5.26 1.36 13.55
CA PRO A 44 4.59 2.65 13.47
C PRO A 44 5.24 3.62 12.49
N VAL A 45 4.40 4.33 11.76
CA VAL A 45 4.76 5.30 10.73
C VAL A 45 5.21 6.60 11.39
N LYS A 46 6.40 7.07 11.01
CA LYS A 46 6.95 8.38 11.39
C LYS A 46 6.50 9.48 10.44
N ARG A 47 6.46 9.18 9.13
CA ARG A 47 6.15 10.17 8.08
C ARG A 47 5.54 9.49 6.86
N VAL A 48 4.58 10.19 6.24
CA VAL A 48 3.96 9.82 4.98
C VAL A 48 4.15 10.97 4.00
N LEU A 49 4.66 10.67 2.81
CA LEU A 49 4.79 11.63 1.71
C LEU A 49 4.02 11.08 0.52
N ARG A 50 3.05 11.82 0.00
CA ARG A 50 2.34 11.48 -1.25
C ARG A 50 3.04 12.19 -2.41
N MET A 51 3.32 11.45 -3.48
CA MET A 51 3.81 12.05 -4.71
C MET A 51 2.65 12.71 -5.45
N ALA A 52 2.78 13.97 -5.86
CA ALA A 52 1.72 14.69 -6.55
C ALA A 52 1.34 14.00 -7.88
N ALA A 53 0.05 14.01 -8.21
CA ALA A 53 -0.51 13.42 -9.44
C ALA A 53 -0.19 11.93 -9.68
N ARG A 54 0.27 11.21 -8.65
CA ARG A 54 0.49 9.75 -8.71
C ARG A 54 -0.06 9.10 -7.45
N ASP A 55 -0.54 7.88 -7.57
CA ASP A 55 -0.97 7.10 -6.41
C ASP A 55 0.21 6.31 -5.81
N VAL A 56 1.26 7.06 -5.49
CA VAL A 56 2.50 6.59 -4.89
C VAL A 56 2.73 7.33 -3.59
N PHE A 57 2.97 6.58 -2.53
CA PHE A 57 3.29 7.09 -1.20
C PHE A 57 4.66 6.57 -0.77
N TYR A 58 5.47 7.46 -0.19
CA TYR A 58 6.68 7.10 0.52
C TYR A 58 6.37 7.11 2.02
N ILE A 59 6.65 5.98 2.66
CA ILE A 59 6.32 5.74 4.06
C ILE A 59 7.61 5.49 4.81
N GLU A 60 7.87 6.32 5.81
CA GLU A 60 8.94 6.12 6.77
C GLU A 60 8.35 5.60 8.07
N THR A 61 8.87 4.47 8.52
CA THR A 61 8.52 3.84 9.80
C THR A 61 9.70 3.95 10.77
N VAL A 62 9.57 3.43 11.98
CA VAL A 62 10.65 3.48 12.97
C VAL A 62 11.95 2.88 12.46
N ASN A 63 11.86 1.75 11.74
CA ASN A 63 12.99 0.91 11.37
C ASN A 63 13.21 0.75 9.87
N SER A 64 12.32 1.26 9.02
CA SER A 64 12.33 0.98 7.58
C SER A 64 11.65 2.06 6.76
N ARG A 65 12.03 2.14 5.49
CA ARG A 65 11.43 3.02 4.48
C ARG A 65 10.77 2.18 3.40
N TYR A 66 9.62 2.62 2.93
CA TYR A 66 8.82 1.90 1.97
C TYR A 66 8.30 2.82 0.87
N ARG A 67 8.09 2.23 -0.31
CA ARG A 67 7.29 2.78 -1.39
C ARG A 67 5.98 1.98 -1.43
N LEU A 68 4.85 2.65 -1.27
CA LEU A 68 3.51 2.08 -1.41
C LEU A 68 2.92 2.58 -2.72
N GLU A 69 2.58 1.67 -3.61
CA GLU A 69 1.94 1.94 -4.88
C GLU A 69 0.51 1.45 -4.81
N VAL A 70 -0.42 2.32 -5.18
CA VAL A 70 -1.82 1.95 -5.33
C VAL A 70 -1.99 1.41 -6.74
N ARG A 71 -2.51 0.19 -6.83
CA ARG A 71 -2.97 -0.36 -8.10
C ARG A 71 -4.44 0.05 -8.22
N ASP A 72 -4.68 1.10 -8.99
CA ASP A 72 -6.05 1.45 -9.32
C ASP A 72 -6.67 0.30 -10.08
N ARG A 73 -7.88 -0.08 -9.68
CA ARG A 73 -8.64 -1.07 -10.43
C ARG A 73 -9.03 -0.37 -11.72
N GLU A 74 -8.43 -0.78 -12.83
CA GLU A 74 -8.89 -0.52 -14.19
C GLU A 74 -10.28 -1.13 -14.46
N ARG A 75 -11.21 -1.11 -13.47
CA ARG A 75 -12.58 -1.64 -13.55
C ARG A 75 -13.58 -0.70 -12.87
N ARG A 76 -13.74 0.47 -13.47
CA ARG A 76 -15.04 1.16 -13.51
C ARG A 76 -15.50 1.41 -14.95
N LEU A 77 -14.81 0.84 -15.96
CA LEU A 77 -15.13 1.05 -17.38
C LEU A 77 -15.77 -0.17 -18.07
N ASP A 78 -15.72 -1.37 -17.47
CA ASP A 78 -16.34 -2.57 -18.08
C ASP A 78 -17.78 -2.86 -17.61
N ASP A 79 -18.27 -2.19 -16.56
CA ASP A 79 -19.62 -2.43 -16.00
C ASP A 79 -20.67 -1.41 -16.50
N ALA A 80 -20.28 -0.49 -17.40
CA ALA A 80 -21.20 0.49 -18.00
C ALA A 80 -21.56 0.16 -19.46
N SER A 81 -21.13 -1.00 -19.97
CA SER A 81 -21.29 -1.43 -21.36
C SER A 81 -21.99 -2.78 -21.53
N SER A 82 -22.64 -3.29 -20.48
CA SER A 82 -23.52 -4.46 -20.58
C SER A 82 -24.92 -4.17 -20.03
N GLY A 83 -25.87 -3.92 -20.93
CA GLY A 83 -27.32 -4.05 -20.67
C GLY A 83 -28.09 -2.76 -20.55
#